data_AF-A0A0G0XMJ8-F1
#
_entry.id   AF-A0A0G0XMJ8-F1
#
_cell.length_a   1.000
_cell.length_b   1.000
_cell.length_c   1.000
_cell.angle_alpha   90.00
_cell.angle_beta   90.00
_cell.angle_gamma   90.00
#
_symmetry.space_group_name_H-M   'P 1'
#
loop_
_entity.id
_entity.type
_entity.pdbx_description
1 polymer ?
#
loop_
_entity_poly.entity_id
_entity_poly.type
_entity_poly.pdbx_seq_one_letter_code
_entity_poly.pdbx_strand_id
1 'polypeptide(L)'
;MRFFNKPLFVMFFLFFCLLSSFRAYAGIPDKILYFGAVWCSPCERFKVEVLHNPEYESYLRPFRVIYIDVDKEENQLIAAKYQIENYPMFIAIDANGTELSRMMGYGDPEDALIWFETLSSTLLSPEQASPSQSAEIARWLASIGSSSDQIEPYLRRAKKGAARTWAKMIVFDQKGKTKKACSRAKWMLRHAEADDWIWTALSLYPKGYRKLDSEARFSTLPPIRKALFLYTMGSKAKELKHDKDATFLFDKGINILAESADHCADQRSECELLAALYFVQGDLFSADMTWRKLVNIFPNECTFYVELMELWHEFSKTVDLSLEESQQKSLAWGELAASKAYGAQTLSVALKRANILVDMGKIEEAKKILVKALASVPAPDASHGKTRIEYKREQIEKLLKKLDS
;
A
#
# COMPACT_ATOMS: atom_id res chain seq x y z
N MET A 1 -66.00 3.08 10.35
CA MET A 1 -64.68 3.38 10.96
C MET A 1 -64.09 2.09 11.51
N ARG A 2 -63.14 1.47 10.80
CA ARG A 2 -62.32 0.36 11.34
C ARG A 2 -60.88 0.86 11.38
N PHE A 3 -60.38 1.10 12.58
CA PHE A 3 -59.00 1.48 12.86
C PHE A 3 -58.09 0.28 12.53
N PHE A 4 -57.18 0.47 11.57
CA PHE A 4 -56.12 -0.49 11.27
C PHE A 4 -55.07 -0.47 12.41
N ASN A 5 -54.92 -1.62 13.07
CA ASN A 5 -53.94 -1.88 14.12
C ASN A 5 -52.50 -1.74 13.58
N LYS A 6 -51.74 -0.77 14.12
CA LYS A 6 -50.29 -0.54 13.88
C LYS A 6 -49.33 -1.03 14.99
N PRO A 7 -49.52 -2.16 15.71
CA PRO A 7 -48.53 -2.56 16.73
C PRO A 7 -47.31 -3.30 16.15
N LEU A 8 -47.46 -4.06 15.04
CA LEU A 8 -46.35 -4.87 14.51
C LEU A 8 -45.22 -4.03 13.87
N PHE A 9 -45.57 -2.91 13.23
CA PHE A 9 -44.59 -2.06 12.54
C PHE A 9 -43.74 -1.22 13.53
N VAL A 10 -44.33 -0.82 14.67
CA VAL A 10 -43.63 -0.09 15.73
C VAL A 10 -42.70 -1.02 16.52
N MET A 11 -43.11 -2.28 16.74
CA MET A 11 -42.28 -3.27 17.44
C MET A 11 -41.05 -3.69 16.62
N PHE A 12 -41.18 -3.79 15.28
CA PHE A 12 -40.06 -4.08 14.39
C PHE A 12 -39.05 -2.93 14.31
N PHE A 13 -39.53 -1.68 14.31
CA PHE A 13 -38.68 -0.48 14.32
C PHE A 13 -37.92 -0.32 15.65
N LEU A 14 -38.58 -0.59 16.78
CA LEU A 14 -37.94 -0.55 18.11
C LEU A 14 -36.90 -1.66 18.29
N PHE A 15 -37.13 -2.86 17.74
CA PHE A 15 -36.16 -3.96 17.80
C PHE A 15 -34.91 -3.70 16.94
N PHE A 16 -35.08 -3.10 15.75
CA PHE A 16 -33.97 -2.70 14.89
C PHE A 16 -33.16 -1.52 15.45
N CYS A 17 -33.84 -0.53 16.06
CA CYS A 17 -33.17 0.55 16.80
C CYS A 17 -32.41 0.00 18.02
N LEU A 18 -33.00 -0.91 18.81
CA LEU A 18 -32.33 -1.51 19.97
C LEU A 18 -31.10 -2.34 19.59
N LEU A 19 -31.14 -3.13 18.50
CA LEU A 19 -29.98 -3.88 17.99
C LEU A 19 -28.85 -2.95 17.48
N SER A 20 -29.22 -1.85 16.82
CA SER A 20 -28.26 -0.83 16.35
C SER A 20 -27.59 -0.12 17.53
N SER A 21 -28.37 0.23 18.56
CA SER A 21 -27.87 0.84 19.79
C SER A 21 -27.05 -0.13 20.65
N PHE A 22 -27.34 -1.43 20.62
CA PHE A 22 -26.57 -2.45 21.35
C PHE A 22 -25.20 -2.70 20.69
N ARG A 23 -25.13 -2.74 19.34
CA ARG A 23 -23.86 -2.83 18.60
C ARG A 23 -22.92 -1.67 18.92
N ALA A 24 -23.46 -0.44 19.02
CA ALA A 24 -22.72 0.76 19.36
C ALA A 24 -22.08 0.73 20.76
N TYR A 25 -22.64 -0.03 21.71
CA TYR A 25 -22.17 -0.12 23.09
C TYR A 25 -21.28 -1.35 23.36
N ALA A 26 -21.32 -2.37 22.50
CA ALA A 26 -20.63 -3.64 22.71
C ALA A 26 -19.23 -3.73 22.05
N GLY A 27 -18.74 -2.65 21.44
CA GLY A 27 -17.46 -2.66 20.70
C GLY A 27 -17.49 -3.56 19.45
N ILE A 28 -18.68 -3.79 18.88
CA ILE A 28 -18.87 -4.62 17.69
C ILE A 28 -18.79 -3.71 16.46
N PRO A 29 -18.03 -4.07 15.42
CA PRO A 29 -17.92 -3.27 14.21
C PRO A 29 -19.27 -3.08 13.50
N ASP A 30 -19.59 -1.82 13.18
CA ASP A 30 -20.72 -1.43 12.33
C ASP A 30 -20.32 -1.47 10.85
N LYS A 31 -19.15 -0.90 10.53
CA LYS A 31 -18.65 -0.76 9.16
C LYS A 31 -17.17 -1.09 9.09
N ILE A 32 -16.74 -1.49 7.91
CA ILE A 32 -15.33 -1.57 7.53
C ILE A 32 -15.08 -0.53 6.45
N LEU A 33 -14.30 0.48 6.78
CA LEU A 33 -13.82 1.46 5.80
C LEU A 33 -12.62 0.85 5.07
N TYR A 34 -12.73 0.69 3.76
CA TYR A 34 -11.67 0.20 2.89
C TYR A 34 -11.10 1.37 2.09
N PHE A 35 -9.96 1.88 2.52
CA PHE A 35 -9.22 2.92 1.83
C PHE A 35 -8.27 2.33 0.78
N GLY A 36 -8.37 2.84 -0.44
CA GLY A 36 -7.48 2.47 -1.53
C GLY A 36 -7.47 3.51 -2.64
N ALA A 37 -6.91 3.14 -3.77
CA ALA A 37 -6.86 3.98 -4.97
C ALA A 37 -6.96 3.11 -6.24
N VAL A 38 -7.34 3.69 -7.37
CA VAL A 38 -7.47 2.96 -8.65
C VAL A 38 -6.14 2.38 -9.13
N TRP A 39 -5.04 3.09 -8.86
CA TRP A 39 -3.67 2.67 -9.20
C TRP A 39 -3.05 1.66 -8.26
N CYS A 40 -3.72 1.36 -7.16
CA CYS A 40 -3.18 0.46 -6.16
C CYS A 40 -3.39 -1.00 -6.59
N SER A 41 -2.35 -1.62 -7.15
CA SER A 41 -2.38 -3.01 -7.62
C SER A 41 -2.69 -4.03 -6.51
N PRO A 42 -2.15 -3.89 -5.27
CA PRO A 42 -2.60 -4.71 -4.14
C PRO A 42 -4.08 -4.50 -3.78
N CYS A 43 -4.64 -3.32 -4.06
CA CYS A 43 -6.06 -3.05 -3.83
C CYS A 43 -6.94 -3.80 -4.84
N GLU A 44 -6.56 -3.83 -6.12
CA GLU A 44 -7.27 -4.62 -7.13
C GLU A 44 -7.18 -6.13 -6.83
N ARG A 45 -6.02 -6.60 -6.41
CA ARG A 45 -5.84 -8.00 -5.99
C ARG A 45 -6.77 -8.36 -4.83
N PHE A 46 -6.89 -7.50 -3.82
CA PHE A 46 -7.80 -7.73 -2.69
C PHE A 46 -9.27 -7.84 -3.13
N LYS A 47 -9.69 -7.01 -4.09
CA LYS A 47 -11.05 -7.07 -4.62
C LYS A 47 -11.34 -8.44 -5.23
N VAL A 48 -10.40 -8.98 -6.01
CA VAL A 48 -10.54 -10.26 -6.69
C VAL A 48 -10.45 -11.42 -5.71
N GLU A 49 -9.38 -11.48 -4.91
CA GLU A 49 -9.08 -12.63 -4.07
C GLU A 49 -9.98 -12.71 -2.83
N VAL A 50 -10.45 -11.57 -2.31
CA VAL A 50 -11.18 -11.48 -1.04
C VAL A 50 -12.60 -10.96 -1.23
N LEU A 51 -12.78 -9.71 -1.69
CA LEU A 51 -14.11 -9.07 -1.66
C LEU A 51 -15.13 -9.69 -2.60
N HIS A 52 -14.70 -10.13 -3.77
CA HIS A 52 -15.56 -10.70 -4.81
C HIS A 52 -15.43 -12.22 -4.90
N ASN A 53 -14.66 -12.85 -4.02
CA ASN A 53 -14.55 -14.30 -3.97
C ASN A 53 -15.78 -14.90 -3.26
N PRO A 54 -16.62 -15.69 -3.96
CA PRO A 54 -17.83 -16.27 -3.37
C PRO A 54 -17.56 -17.15 -2.13
N GLU A 55 -16.37 -17.75 -2.04
CA GLU A 55 -15.97 -18.58 -0.89
C GLU A 55 -15.95 -17.78 0.42
N TYR A 56 -15.68 -16.48 0.34
CA TYR A 56 -15.47 -15.61 1.51
C TYR A 56 -16.68 -14.73 1.83
N GLU A 57 -17.78 -14.87 1.09
CA GLU A 57 -19.00 -14.07 1.27
C GLU A 57 -19.53 -14.14 2.71
N SER A 58 -19.46 -15.32 3.35
CA SER A 58 -19.94 -15.51 4.73
C SER A 58 -19.13 -14.74 5.77
N TYR A 59 -17.85 -14.49 5.53
CA TYR A 59 -16.97 -13.71 6.40
C TYR A 59 -17.22 -12.20 6.26
N LEU A 60 -17.63 -11.76 5.08
CA LEU A 60 -17.89 -10.36 4.77
C LEU A 60 -19.33 -9.94 5.12
N ARG A 61 -20.31 -10.84 4.97
CA ARG A 61 -21.74 -10.59 5.21
C ARG A 61 -22.07 -9.88 6.55
N PRO A 62 -21.37 -10.15 7.68
CA PRO A 62 -21.64 -9.45 8.94
C PRO A 62 -21.30 -7.96 8.93
N PHE A 63 -20.44 -7.53 8.00
CA PHE A 63 -19.87 -6.19 7.94
C PHE A 63 -20.33 -5.44 6.70
N ARG A 64 -20.57 -4.13 6.86
CA ARG A 64 -20.75 -3.24 5.71
C ARG A 64 -19.38 -2.68 5.29
N VAL A 65 -18.79 -3.25 4.24
CA VAL A 65 -17.54 -2.74 3.66
C VAL A 65 -17.83 -1.52 2.78
N ILE A 66 -17.14 -0.41 3.02
CA ILE A 66 -17.28 0.86 2.28
C ILE A 66 -15.93 1.20 1.67
N TYR A 67 -15.83 1.13 0.34
CA TYR A 67 -14.63 1.55 -0.37
C TYR A 67 -14.54 3.09 -0.43
N ILE A 68 -13.36 3.60 -0.12
CA ILE A 68 -13.03 5.03 -0.09
C ILE A 68 -11.78 5.23 -0.95
N ASP A 69 -11.96 5.95 -2.05
CA ASP A 69 -10.87 6.36 -2.94
C ASP A 69 -10.15 7.59 -2.38
N VAL A 70 -8.92 7.39 -1.93
CA VAL A 70 -8.12 8.40 -1.21
C VAL A 70 -7.55 9.51 -2.09
N ASP A 71 -7.66 9.41 -3.41
CA ASP A 71 -7.25 10.52 -4.28
C ASP A 71 -8.39 11.50 -4.54
N LYS A 72 -9.65 11.12 -4.29
CA LYS A 72 -10.79 12.02 -4.46
C LYS A 72 -10.83 13.12 -3.40
N GLU A 73 -11.27 14.30 -3.82
CA GLU A 73 -11.31 15.50 -2.97
C GLU A 73 -12.27 15.32 -1.78
N GLU A 74 -13.45 14.73 -2.03
CA GLU A 74 -14.46 14.47 -1.02
C GLU A 74 -14.00 13.51 0.09
N ASN A 75 -12.95 12.72 -0.18
CA ASN A 75 -12.45 11.70 0.74
C ASN A 75 -11.21 12.14 1.52
N GLN A 76 -10.67 13.35 1.27
CA GLN A 76 -9.45 13.80 1.94
C GLN A 76 -9.61 13.93 3.46
N LEU A 77 -10.73 14.48 3.90
CA LEU A 77 -10.98 14.71 5.34
C LEU A 77 -11.15 13.40 6.10
N ILE A 78 -11.84 12.42 5.53
CA ILE A 78 -12.01 11.11 6.17
C ILE A 78 -10.68 10.32 6.18
N ALA A 79 -9.88 10.40 5.11
CA ALA A 79 -8.55 9.79 5.08
C ALA A 79 -7.61 10.44 6.12
N ALA A 80 -7.65 11.76 6.29
CA ALA A 80 -6.88 12.46 7.31
C ALA A 80 -7.34 12.11 8.74
N LYS A 81 -8.67 12.06 8.98
CA LYS A 81 -9.25 11.68 10.27
C LYS A 81 -8.70 10.35 10.78
N TYR A 82 -8.56 9.36 9.89
CA TYR A 82 -8.07 8.03 10.24
C TYR A 82 -6.55 7.85 10.03
N GLN A 83 -5.84 8.89 9.61
CA GLN A 83 -4.38 8.90 9.38
C GLN A 83 -3.95 7.84 8.37
N ILE A 84 -4.59 7.83 7.20
CA ILE A 84 -4.30 6.84 6.16
C ILE A 84 -3.04 7.21 5.38
N GLU A 85 -2.01 6.37 5.52
CA GLU A 85 -0.72 6.55 4.84
C GLU A 85 -0.37 5.43 3.85
N ASN A 86 -0.96 4.24 4.01
CA ASN A 86 -0.65 3.03 3.24
C ASN A 86 -1.93 2.40 2.66
N TYR A 87 -1.79 1.63 1.58
CA TYR A 87 -2.92 1.01 0.88
C TYR A 87 -2.62 -0.45 0.48
N PRO A 88 -3.64 -1.34 0.43
CA PRO A 88 -4.98 -1.12 0.95
C PRO A 88 -4.96 -0.96 2.47
N MET A 89 -5.89 -0.17 3.01
CA MET A 89 -6.08 0.00 4.44
C MET A 89 -7.53 -0.27 4.79
N PHE A 90 -7.75 -1.14 5.77
CA PHE A 90 -9.07 -1.47 6.29
C PHE A 90 -9.20 -0.95 7.71
N ILE A 91 -10.32 -0.32 8.04
CA ILE A 91 -10.62 0.17 9.38
C ILE A 91 -12.02 -0.26 9.78
N ALA A 92 -12.10 -1.14 10.78
CA ALA A 92 -13.33 -1.47 11.44
C ALA A 92 -13.71 -0.36 12.42
N ILE A 93 -14.92 0.19 12.28
CA ILE A 93 -15.45 1.26 13.11
C ILE A 93 -16.76 0.85 13.78
N ASP A 94 -17.03 1.38 14.97
CA ASP A 94 -18.34 1.30 15.60
C ASP A 94 -19.35 2.27 14.97
N ALA A 95 -20.59 2.29 15.49
CA ALA A 95 -21.65 3.19 15.01
C ALA A 95 -21.36 4.69 15.26
N ASN A 96 -20.50 5.02 16.22
CA ASN A 96 -20.06 6.39 16.52
C ASN A 96 -18.87 6.82 15.64
N GLY A 97 -18.32 5.89 14.84
CA GLY A 97 -17.14 6.11 14.02
C GLY A 97 -15.83 6.01 14.80
N THR A 98 -15.85 5.45 16.01
CA THR A 98 -14.65 5.08 16.76
C THR A 98 -13.97 3.93 16.06
N GLU A 99 -12.66 4.04 15.85
CA GLU A 99 -11.86 2.92 15.34
C GLU A 99 -11.76 1.81 16.38
N LEU A 100 -12.15 0.61 15.97
CA LEU A 100 -12.04 -0.61 16.77
C LEU A 100 -10.78 -1.40 16.41
N SER A 101 -10.43 -1.38 15.13
CA SER A 101 -9.35 -2.20 14.58
C SER A 101 -9.00 -1.72 13.17
N ARG A 102 -7.74 -1.85 12.75
CA ARG A 102 -7.30 -1.58 11.38
C ARG A 102 -6.44 -2.72 10.83
N MET A 103 -6.41 -2.94 9.52
CA MET A 103 -5.52 -3.89 8.85
C MET A 103 -4.82 -3.20 7.69
N MET A 104 -3.49 -3.17 7.75
CA MET A 104 -2.63 -2.60 6.71
C MET A 104 -2.20 -3.69 5.75
N GLY A 105 -2.43 -3.47 4.45
CA GLY A 105 -2.27 -4.53 3.47
C GLY A 105 -3.23 -5.69 3.77
N TYR A 106 -2.94 -6.85 3.20
CA TYR A 106 -3.61 -8.08 3.63
C TYR A 106 -2.78 -9.35 3.50
N GLY A 107 -1.48 -9.30 3.18
CA GLY A 107 -0.68 -10.51 3.02
C GLY A 107 -1.24 -11.43 1.92
N ASP A 108 -2.11 -12.36 2.31
CA ASP A 108 -2.90 -13.31 1.52
C ASP A 108 -4.37 -13.33 2.00
N PRO A 109 -5.28 -13.99 1.28
CA PRO A 109 -6.67 -14.06 1.70
C PRO A 109 -6.88 -14.58 3.12
N GLU A 110 -6.08 -15.56 3.58
CA GLU A 110 -6.16 -16.13 4.91
C GLU A 110 -5.91 -15.08 6.01
N ASP A 111 -4.92 -14.21 5.83
CA ASP A 111 -4.66 -13.09 6.74
C ASP A 111 -5.87 -12.14 6.84
N ALA A 112 -6.54 -11.83 5.72
CA ALA A 112 -7.76 -11.03 5.72
C ALA A 112 -8.91 -11.72 6.46
N LEU A 113 -9.08 -13.03 6.26
CA LEU A 113 -10.11 -13.83 6.92
C LEU A 113 -9.90 -13.87 8.44
N ILE A 114 -8.66 -14.08 8.89
CA ILE A 114 -8.31 -14.02 10.31
C ILE A 114 -8.71 -12.66 10.89
N TRP A 115 -8.43 -11.56 10.17
CA TRP A 115 -8.84 -10.24 10.63
C TRP A 115 -10.38 -10.13 10.75
N PHE A 116 -11.14 -10.55 9.75
CA PHE A 116 -12.61 -10.57 9.84
C PHE A 116 -13.13 -11.45 10.98
N GLU A 117 -12.52 -12.60 11.23
CA GLU A 117 -12.85 -13.46 12.38
C GLU A 117 -12.57 -12.75 13.71
N THR A 118 -11.43 -12.06 13.84
CA THR A 118 -11.09 -11.29 15.06
C THR A 118 -12.00 -10.10 15.29
N LEU A 119 -12.63 -9.57 14.24
CA LEU A 119 -13.65 -8.52 14.34
C LEU A 119 -15.01 -9.08 14.78
N SER A 120 -15.31 -10.33 14.41
CA SER A 120 -16.56 -11.02 14.74
C SER A 120 -16.54 -11.65 16.13
N SER A 121 -15.35 -12.00 16.62
CA SER A 121 -15.12 -12.41 17.99
C SER A 121 -14.82 -11.17 18.84
N THR A 122 -15.42 -11.04 20.01
CA THR A 122 -14.95 -10.07 21.01
C THR A 122 -13.44 -10.28 21.14
N LEU A 123 -12.60 -9.29 20.80
CA LEU A 123 -11.13 -9.37 20.86
C LEU A 123 -10.77 -10.13 22.14
N LEU A 124 -10.33 -11.39 21.98
CA LEU A 124 -10.11 -12.28 23.11
C LEU A 124 -9.19 -11.56 24.08
N SER A 125 -9.60 -11.44 25.35
CA SER A 125 -8.71 -10.87 26.35
C SER A 125 -7.40 -11.66 26.35
N PRO A 126 -6.27 -11.08 26.81
CA PRO A 126 -5.02 -11.82 26.89
C PRO A 126 -5.20 -13.19 27.56
N GLU A 127 -6.04 -13.28 28.58
CA GLU A 127 -6.36 -14.50 29.34
C GLU A 127 -7.11 -15.55 28.50
N GLN A 128 -7.99 -15.09 27.61
CA GLN A 128 -8.83 -15.93 26.75
C GLN A 128 -8.12 -16.39 25.48
N ALA A 129 -7.17 -15.61 24.96
CA ALA A 129 -6.42 -15.96 23.76
C ALA A 129 -5.48 -17.15 24.01
N SER A 130 -5.50 -18.13 23.11
CA SER A 130 -4.48 -19.19 23.06
C SER A 130 -3.10 -18.60 22.75
N PRO A 131 -1.98 -19.34 22.99
CA PRO A 131 -0.65 -18.85 22.63
C PRO A 131 -0.48 -18.49 21.15
N SER A 132 -1.08 -19.24 20.23
CA SER A 132 -1.02 -18.92 18.79
C SER A 132 -1.80 -17.64 18.47
N GLN A 133 -3.05 -17.54 18.96
CA GLN A 133 -3.86 -16.32 18.80
C GLN A 133 -3.18 -15.11 19.46
N SER A 134 -2.56 -15.28 20.63
CA SER A 134 -1.79 -14.22 21.28
C SER A 134 -0.60 -13.74 20.44
N ALA A 135 0.01 -14.61 19.63
CA ALA A 135 1.08 -14.21 18.72
C ALA A 135 0.55 -13.37 17.55
N GLU A 136 -0.57 -13.79 16.95
CA GLU A 136 -1.20 -13.04 15.86
C GLU A 136 -1.83 -11.73 16.32
N ILE A 137 -2.49 -11.71 17.48
CA ILE A 137 -3.02 -10.48 18.08
C ILE A 137 -1.87 -9.52 18.41
N ALA A 138 -0.75 -10.00 18.93
CA ALA A 138 0.41 -9.15 19.17
C ALA A 138 1.03 -8.61 17.87
N ARG A 139 1.08 -9.42 16.80
CA ARG A 139 1.49 -8.98 15.45
C ARG A 139 0.54 -7.91 14.95
N TRP A 140 -0.74 -8.17 14.99
CA TRP A 140 -1.73 -7.21 14.56
C TRP A 140 -1.67 -5.89 15.36
N LEU A 141 -1.65 -5.92 16.69
CA LEU A 141 -1.57 -4.71 17.51
C LEU A 141 -0.31 -3.88 17.24
N ALA A 142 0.82 -4.53 16.94
CA ALA A 142 2.04 -3.82 16.57
C ALA A 142 1.96 -3.22 15.15
N SER A 143 1.24 -3.82 14.19
CA SER A 143 1.12 -3.28 12.81
C SER A 143 0.27 -2.03 12.74
N ILE A 144 -0.64 -1.88 13.70
CA ILE A 144 -1.50 -0.72 13.83
C ILE A 144 -0.90 0.38 14.72
N GLY A 145 0.31 0.18 15.24
CA GLY A 145 0.99 1.15 16.09
C GLY A 145 0.43 1.26 17.52
N SER A 146 -0.19 0.19 18.04
CA SER A 146 -0.68 0.17 19.43
C SER A 146 0.45 0.40 20.44
N SER A 147 0.09 0.90 21.62
CA SER A 147 1.06 1.12 22.69
C SER A 147 1.69 -0.19 23.18
N SER A 148 2.90 -0.11 23.74
CA SER A 148 3.57 -1.26 24.35
C SER A 148 2.72 -1.94 25.41
N ASP A 149 1.96 -1.17 26.18
CA ASP A 149 1.15 -1.64 27.31
C ASP A 149 -0.03 -2.50 26.84
N GLN A 150 -0.57 -2.20 25.65
CA GLN A 150 -1.61 -3.01 25.02
C GLN A 150 -1.05 -4.31 24.41
N ILE A 151 0.18 -4.27 23.88
CA ILE A 151 0.77 -5.40 23.16
C ILE A 151 1.44 -6.40 24.10
N GLU A 152 2.05 -5.94 25.19
CA GLU A 152 2.86 -6.76 26.07
C GLU A 152 2.12 -7.94 26.74
N PRO A 153 0.85 -7.80 27.19
CA PRO A 153 0.08 -8.93 27.73
C PRO A 153 -0.02 -10.10 26.75
N TYR A 154 -0.30 -9.82 25.47
CA TYR A 154 -0.34 -10.83 24.42
C TYR A 154 1.06 -11.38 24.13
N LEU A 155 2.08 -10.52 24.06
CA LEU A 155 3.46 -10.94 23.85
C LEU A 155 3.98 -11.87 24.96
N ARG A 156 3.52 -11.75 26.21
CA ARG A 156 3.92 -12.67 27.28
C ARG A 156 3.45 -14.10 27.00
N ARG A 157 2.25 -14.24 26.46
CA ARG A 157 1.56 -15.53 26.20
C ARG A 157 1.80 -16.09 24.80
N ALA A 158 2.19 -15.24 23.86
CA ALA A 158 2.39 -15.57 22.45
C ALA A 158 3.32 -16.78 22.24
N LYS A 159 2.94 -17.69 21.35
CA LYS A 159 3.81 -18.76 20.86
C LYS A 159 5.07 -18.15 20.24
N LYS A 160 6.23 -18.79 20.42
CA LYS A 160 7.47 -18.38 19.74
C LYS A 160 7.32 -18.63 18.24
N GLY A 161 7.65 -17.64 17.41
CA GLY A 161 7.49 -17.71 15.96
C GLY A 161 7.68 -16.36 15.29
N ALA A 162 7.36 -16.28 14.00
CA ALA A 162 7.48 -15.06 13.18
C ALA A 162 6.62 -13.92 13.73
N ALA A 163 5.32 -14.13 13.89
CA ALA A 163 4.37 -13.13 14.40
C ALA A 163 4.83 -12.49 15.73
N ARG A 164 5.20 -13.32 16.72
CA ARG A 164 5.74 -12.84 18.00
C ARG A 164 7.06 -12.08 17.84
N THR A 165 7.95 -12.54 16.97
CA THR A 165 9.27 -11.93 16.79
C THR A 165 9.14 -10.59 16.09
N TRP A 166 8.26 -10.51 15.11
CA TRP A 166 7.90 -9.29 14.42
C TRP A 166 7.33 -8.24 15.37
N ALA A 167 6.32 -8.60 16.17
CA ALA A 167 5.72 -7.70 17.15
C ALA A 167 6.78 -7.16 18.13
N LYS A 168 7.72 -8.01 18.57
CA LYS A 168 8.84 -7.57 19.42
C LYS A 168 9.78 -6.59 18.72
N MET A 169 10.04 -6.76 17.42
CA MET A 169 10.89 -5.83 16.67
C MET A 169 10.24 -4.45 16.58
N ILE A 170 8.94 -4.39 16.30
CA ILE A 170 8.21 -3.13 16.24
C ILE A 170 8.13 -2.46 17.61
N VAL A 171 7.75 -3.20 18.65
CA VAL A 171 7.54 -2.60 19.98
C VAL A 171 8.85 -2.20 20.67
N PHE A 172 9.88 -3.04 20.59
CA PHE A 172 11.08 -2.87 21.43
C PHE A 172 12.32 -2.41 20.68
N ASP A 173 12.39 -2.58 19.36
CA ASP A 173 13.63 -2.38 18.60
C ASP A 173 13.63 -1.12 17.72
N GLN A 174 12.51 -0.38 17.65
CA GLN A 174 12.42 0.87 16.88
C GLN A 174 13.41 1.96 17.37
N LYS A 175 13.78 1.95 18.65
CA LYS A 175 14.65 2.98 19.26
C LYS A 175 16.15 2.75 19.07
N GLY A 176 16.60 1.68 18.39
CA GLY A 176 18.02 1.53 18.03
C GLY A 176 18.53 0.12 17.74
N LYS A 177 19.72 0.03 17.12
CA LYS A 177 20.38 -1.22 16.70
C LYS A 177 21.07 -1.94 17.88
N THR A 178 20.30 -2.56 18.77
CA THR A 178 20.86 -3.39 19.85
C THR A 178 21.31 -4.77 19.33
N LYS A 179 22.19 -5.46 20.08
CA LYS A 179 22.54 -6.87 19.78
C LYS A 179 21.30 -7.78 19.74
N LYS A 180 20.31 -7.52 20.60
CA LYS A 180 19.04 -8.28 20.63
C LYS A 180 18.19 -8.01 19.38
N ALA A 181 18.06 -6.74 18.99
CA ALA A 181 17.35 -6.32 17.78
C ALA A 181 17.95 -6.97 16.52
N CYS A 182 19.28 -6.89 16.38
CA CYS A 182 20.00 -7.52 15.28
C CYS A 182 19.82 -9.05 15.26
N SER A 183 19.81 -9.70 16.43
CA SER A 183 19.56 -11.14 16.53
C SER A 183 18.15 -11.53 16.05
N ARG A 184 17.12 -10.75 16.43
CA ARG A 184 15.73 -10.96 15.96
C ARG A 184 15.61 -10.76 14.46
N ALA A 185 16.15 -9.66 13.93
CA ALA A 185 16.16 -9.38 12.49
C ALA A 185 16.86 -10.50 11.71
N LYS A 186 18.03 -10.95 12.17
CA LYS A 186 18.77 -12.08 11.59
C LYS A 186 18.01 -13.40 11.71
N TRP A 187 17.17 -13.57 12.73
CA TRP A 187 16.31 -14.74 12.85
C TRP A 187 15.15 -14.67 11.85
N MET A 188 14.45 -13.54 11.75
CA MET A 188 13.34 -13.32 10.80
C MET A 188 13.80 -13.60 9.36
N LEU A 189 14.90 -12.95 8.92
CA LEU A 189 15.51 -13.15 7.60
C LEU A 189 15.93 -14.60 7.28
N ARG A 190 15.95 -15.49 8.27
CA ARG A 190 16.35 -16.89 8.13
C ARG A 190 15.24 -17.90 8.39
N HIS A 191 14.07 -17.48 8.85
CA HIS A 191 13.05 -18.42 9.32
C HIS A 191 11.62 -17.98 9.05
N ALA A 192 11.37 -16.68 8.86
CA ALA A 192 10.05 -16.18 8.53
C ALA A 192 9.89 -16.09 7.01
N GLU A 193 8.67 -16.34 6.54
CA GLU A 193 8.29 -16.09 5.14
C GLU A 193 8.39 -14.60 4.81
N ALA A 194 8.73 -14.30 3.57
CA ALA A 194 8.87 -12.94 3.07
C ALA A 194 7.54 -12.17 3.17
N ASP A 195 7.55 -11.08 3.93
CA ASP A 195 6.38 -10.25 4.24
C ASP A 195 6.84 -8.82 4.67
N ASP A 196 5.93 -7.92 5.04
CA ASP A 196 6.16 -6.48 5.26
C ASP A 196 7.26 -6.15 6.28
N TRP A 197 7.64 -7.13 7.11
CA TRP A 197 8.70 -7.00 8.09
C TRP A 197 10.11 -6.85 7.53
N ILE A 198 10.33 -7.19 6.26
CA ILE A 198 11.68 -7.26 5.65
C ILE A 198 12.40 -5.93 5.79
N TRP A 199 11.72 -4.80 5.52
CA TRP A 199 12.35 -3.48 5.62
C TRP A 199 12.81 -3.16 7.04
N THR A 200 12.00 -3.48 8.05
CA THR A 200 12.39 -3.35 9.46
C THR A 200 13.56 -4.27 9.80
N ALA A 201 13.56 -5.51 9.31
CA ALA A 201 14.69 -6.41 9.53
C ALA A 201 15.98 -5.89 8.88
N LEU A 202 15.90 -5.36 7.66
CA LEU A 202 17.06 -4.80 6.94
C LEU A 202 17.53 -3.48 7.55
N SER A 203 16.67 -2.68 8.15
CA SER A 203 17.11 -1.48 8.88
C SER A 203 17.94 -1.84 10.12
N LEU A 204 17.53 -2.90 10.85
CA LEU A 204 18.21 -3.43 12.03
C LEU A 204 19.45 -4.27 11.68
N TYR A 205 19.44 -5.00 10.56
CA TYR A 205 20.55 -5.83 10.08
C TYR A 205 20.77 -5.66 8.56
N PRO A 206 21.42 -4.57 8.12
CA PRO A 206 21.56 -4.23 6.69
C PRO A 206 22.27 -5.30 5.86
N LYS A 207 23.32 -5.94 6.40
CA LYS A 207 24.04 -7.05 5.74
C LYS A 207 23.18 -8.31 5.55
N GLY A 208 21.97 -8.30 6.10
CA GLY A 208 20.96 -9.34 5.94
C GLY A 208 20.56 -9.61 4.50
N TYR A 209 20.72 -8.63 3.59
CA TYR A 209 20.33 -8.79 2.19
C TYR A 209 21.04 -9.97 1.47
N ARG A 210 22.23 -10.36 1.95
CA ARG A 210 22.98 -11.51 1.41
C ARG A 210 22.41 -12.86 1.84
N LYS A 211 21.51 -12.88 2.82
CA LYS A 211 20.84 -14.08 3.29
C LYS A 211 19.56 -14.20 2.48
N LEU A 212 19.69 -14.81 1.31
CA LEU A 212 18.55 -15.39 0.62
C LEU A 212 17.92 -16.41 1.57
N ASP A 213 16.60 -16.38 1.68
CA ASP A 213 15.87 -17.39 2.42
C ASP A 213 16.35 -18.79 1.99
N SER A 214 16.46 -19.73 2.93
CA SER A 214 16.86 -21.09 2.58
C SER A 214 15.88 -21.61 1.52
N GLU A 215 16.40 -22.07 0.39
CA GLU A 215 15.67 -22.34 -0.86
C GLU A 215 14.35 -23.13 -0.68
N ALA A 216 14.23 -23.93 0.38
CA ALA A 216 13.04 -24.69 0.73
C ALA A 216 11.78 -23.87 1.10
N ARG A 217 11.91 -22.64 1.61
CA ARG A 217 10.75 -21.76 1.93
C ARG A 217 10.50 -20.72 0.86
N PHE A 218 11.57 -20.28 0.20
CA PHE A 218 11.45 -19.45 -0.97
C PHE A 218 10.70 -20.18 -2.09
N SER A 219 10.82 -21.51 -2.21
CA SER A 219 10.18 -22.30 -3.27
C SER A 219 8.65 -22.32 -3.24
N THR A 220 8.03 -22.25 -2.05
CA THR A 220 6.56 -22.35 -1.90
C THR A 220 5.81 -21.04 -2.13
N LEU A 221 6.52 -19.90 -2.12
CA LEU A 221 5.90 -18.59 -2.32
C LEU A 221 5.40 -18.38 -3.77
N PRO A 222 4.32 -17.61 -3.97
CA PRO A 222 3.92 -17.15 -5.31
C PRO A 222 5.03 -16.33 -6.00
N PRO A 223 5.10 -16.33 -7.35
CA PRO A 223 6.13 -15.61 -8.11
C PRO A 223 6.30 -14.14 -7.70
N ILE A 224 5.20 -13.40 -7.51
CA ILE A 224 5.24 -12.00 -7.08
C ILE A 224 5.90 -11.80 -5.72
N ARG A 225 5.61 -12.63 -4.73
CA ARG A 225 6.23 -12.52 -3.39
C ARG A 225 7.71 -12.84 -3.45
N LYS A 226 8.10 -13.84 -4.24
CA LYS A 226 9.50 -14.18 -4.51
C LYS A 226 10.25 -13.00 -5.14
N ALA A 227 9.69 -12.40 -6.19
CA ALA A 227 10.29 -11.28 -6.90
C ALA A 227 10.33 -10.01 -6.04
N LEU A 228 9.28 -9.71 -5.29
CA LEU A 228 9.23 -8.54 -4.39
C LEU A 228 10.28 -8.66 -3.26
N PHE A 229 10.47 -9.87 -2.72
CA PHE A 229 11.55 -10.14 -1.78
C PHE A 229 12.91 -9.84 -2.41
N LEU A 230 13.17 -10.36 -3.61
CA LEU A 230 14.43 -10.13 -4.32
C LEU A 230 14.65 -8.66 -4.66
N TYR A 231 13.61 -7.95 -5.11
CA TYR A 231 13.63 -6.51 -5.34
C TYR A 231 13.98 -5.74 -4.07
N THR A 232 13.39 -6.10 -2.93
CA THR A 232 13.66 -5.47 -1.63
C THR A 232 15.12 -5.68 -1.21
N MET A 233 15.62 -6.91 -1.33
CA MET A 233 17.01 -7.24 -1.01
C MET A 233 18.00 -6.55 -1.95
N GLY A 234 17.69 -6.50 -3.25
CA GLY A 234 18.48 -5.83 -4.27
C GLY A 234 18.53 -4.32 -4.06
N SER A 235 17.39 -3.71 -3.72
CA SER A 235 17.29 -2.30 -3.35
C SER A 235 18.16 -1.96 -2.15
N LYS A 236 18.16 -2.82 -1.12
CA LYS A 236 19.05 -2.64 0.03
C LYS A 236 20.52 -2.84 -0.35
N ALA A 237 20.84 -3.79 -1.23
CA ALA A 237 22.20 -3.96 -1.73
C ALA A 237 22.68 -2.70 -2.50
N LYS A 238 21.81 -2.12 -3.32
CA LYS A 238 22.06 -0.88 -4.07
C LYS A 238 22.29 0.31 -3.15
N GLU A 239 21.45 0.47 -2.12
CA GLU A 239 21.63 1.50 -1.07
C GLU A 239 23.00 1.38 -0.38
N LEU A 240 23.46 0.15 -0.16
CA LEU A 240 24.77 -0.15 0.43
C LEU A 240 25.93 -0.10 -0.58
N LYS A 241 25.68 0.35 -1.82
CA LYS A 241 26.66 0.43 -2.93
C LYS A 241 27.29 -0.92 -3.30
N HIS A 242 26.52 -2.00 -3.18
CA HIS A 242 26.91 -3.33 -3.63
C HIS A 242 26.22 -3.66 -4.97
N ASP A 243 26.62 -2.94 -6.03
CA ASP A 243 25.93 -2.98 -7.32
C ASP A 243 25.84 -4.39 -7.93
N LYS A 244 26.90 -5.19 -7.84
CA LYS A 244 26.90 -6.58 -8.37
C LYS A 244 25.86 -7.47 -7.67
N ASP A 245 25.72 -7.32 -6.35
CA ASP A 245 24.74 -8.08 -5.59
C ASP A 245 23.32 -7.60 -5.93
N ALA A 246 23.14 -6.29 -6.11
CA ALA A 246 21.85 -5.71 -6.51
C ALA A 246 21.42 -6.24 -7.87
N THR A 247 22.30 -6.15 -8.88
CA THR A 247 22.06 -6.68 -10.23
C THR A 247 21.72 -8.17 -10.19
N PHE A 248 22.49 -8.98 -9.48
CA PHE A 248 22.19 -10.42 -9.36
C PHE A 248 20.79 -10.69 -8.78
N LEU A 249 20.38 -9.93 -7.75
CA LEU A 249 19.07 -10.09 -7.12
C LEU A 249 17.93 -9.64 -8.03
N PHE A 250 18.10 -8.53 -8.73
CA PHE A 250 17.12 -8.03 -9.69
C PHE A 250 16.96 -8.98 -10.88
N ASP A 251 18.04 -9.50 -11.46
CA ASP A 251 17.99 -10.48 -12.56
C ASP A 251 17.25 -11.75 -12.14
N LYS A 252 17.48 -12.22 -10.90
CA LYS A 252 16.73 -13.35 -10.36
C LYS A 252 15.24 -13.05 -10.24
N GLY A 253 14.87 -11.81 -9.88
CA GLY A 253 13.48 -11.35 -9.85
C GLY A 253 12.86 -11.33 -11.24
N ILE A 254 13.57 -10.80 -12.24
CA ILE A 254 13.14 -10.77 -13.65
C ILE A 254 12.86 -12.19 -14.14
N ASN A 255 13.80 -13.11 -13.92
CA ASN A 255 13.64 -14.51 -14.36
C ASN A 255 12.42 -15.21 -13.74
N ILE A 256 12.03 -14.85 -12.52
CA ILE A 256 10.85 -15.41 -11.86
C ILE A 256 9.55 -14.86 -12.47
N LEU A 257 9.56 -13.62 -12.94
CA LEU A 257 8.38 -12.94 -13.48
C LEU A 257 8.31 -12.96 -15.00
N ALA A 258 9.31 -13.48 -15.70
CA ALA A 258 9.44 -13.36 -17.16
C ALA A 258 8.18 -13.88 -17.90
N GLU A 259 7.59 -14.98 -17.43
CA GLU A 259 6.37 -15.55 -18.01
C GLU A 259 5.14 -14.64 -17.80
N SER A 260 5.11 -13.83 -16.75
CA SER A 260 4.01 -12.90 -16.46
C SER A 260 3.86 -11.80 -17.52
N ALA A 261 4.93 -11.49 -18.28
CA ALA A 261 4.93 -10.44 -19.30
C ALA A 261 3.84 -10.62 -20.38
N ASP A 262 3.35 -11.85 -20.59
CA ASP A 262 2.30 -12.16 -21.56
C ASP A 262 0.92 -12.34 -20.92
N HIS A 263 0.83 -12.20 -19.59
CA HIS A 263 -0.38 -12.39 -18.79
C HIS A 263 -0.77 -11.14 -17.98
N CYS A 264 -0.35 -9.94 -18.41
CA CYS A 264 -0.57 -8.69 -17.66
C CYS A 264 -2.04 -8.33 -17.39
N ALA A 265 -3.01 -8.92 -18.10
CA ALA A 265 -4.43 -8.74 -17.81
C ALA A 265 -4.82 -9.35 -16.45
N ASP A 266 -4.29 -10.54 -16.15
CA ASP A 266 -4.59 -11.30 -14.93
C ASP A 266 -3.46 -11.18 -13.89
N GLN A 267 -2.25 -10.80 -14.32
CA GLN A 267 -1.03 -10.70 -13.51
C GLN A 267 -0.48 -9.26 -13.53
N ARG A 268 -1.37 -8.28 -13.27
CA ARG A 268 -1.05 -6.85 -13.28
C ARG A 268 0.17 -6.52 -12.40
N SER A 269 0.15 -6.93 -11.13
CA SER A 269 1.22 -6.60 -10.17
C SER A 269 2.57 -7.21 -10.56
N GLU A 270 2.56 -8.41 -11.15
CA GLU A 270 3.73 -9.09 -11.66
C GLU A 270 4.34 -8.31 -12.83
N CYS A 271 3.52 -7.86 -13.78
CA CYS A 271 3.99 -7.04 -14.90
C CYS A 271 4.53 -5.68 -14.45
N GLU A 272 3.89 -5.04 -13.48
CA GLU A 272 4.39 -3.77 -12.92
C GLU A 272 5.76 -3.94 -12.27
N LEU A 273 5.92 -4.97 -11.42
CA LEU A 273 7.20 -5.26 -10.79
C LEU A 273 8.26 -5.66 -11.82
N LEU A 274 7.88 -6.42 -12.84
CA LEU A 274 8.76 -6.80 -13.94
C LEU A 274 9.25 -5.56 -14.72
N ALA A 275 8.35 -4.64 -15.08
CA ALA A 275 8.70 -3.40 -15.77
C ALA A 275 9.62 -2.52 -14.92
N ALA A 276 9.36 -2.40 -13.62
CA ALA A 276 10.22 -1.70 -12.68
C ALA A 276 11.60 -2.36 -12.56
N LEU A 277 11.66 -3.70 -12.54
CA LEU A 277 12.92 -4.45 -12.50
C LEU A 277 13.76 -4.24 -13.77
N TYR A 278 13.14 -4.26 -14.96
CA TYR A 278 13.82 -3.92 -16.21
C TYR A 278 14.38 -2.49 -16.17
N PHE A 279 13.58 -1.53 -15.71
CA PHE A 279 14.00 -0.14 -15.59
C PHE A 279 15.22 0.03 -14.66
N VAL A 280 15.20 -0.54 -13.45
CA VAL A 280 16.34 -0.41 -12.51
C VAL A 280 17.60 -1.14 -12.98
N GLN A 281 17.48 -2.12 -13.87
CA GLN A 281 18.61 -2.79 -14.51
C GLN A 281 19.11 -2.07 -15.76
N GLY A 282 18.42 -1.01 -16.20
CA GLY A 282 18.75 -0.26 -17.40
C GLY A 282 18.27 -0.92 -18.70
N ASP A 283 17.46 -1.99 -18.63
CA ASP A 283 16.78 -2.55 -19.79
C ASP A 283 15.52 -1.73 -20.11
N LEU A 284 15.75 -0.51 -20.57
CA LEU A 284 14.70 0.46 -20.84
C LEU A 284 13.74 0.00 -21.96
N PHE A 285 14.20 -0.85 -22.87
CA PHE A 285 13.38 -1.37 -23.96
C PHE A 285 12.34 -2.38 -23.46
N SER A 286 12.76 -3.37 -22.67
CA SER A 286 11.84 -4.33 -22.06
C SER A 286 10.88 -3.64 -21.10
N ALA A 287 11.34 -2.61 -20.38
CA ALA A 287 10.49 -1.77 -19.55
C ALA A 287 9.43 -1.01 -20.37
N ASP A 288 9.79 -0.34 -21.49
CA ASP A 288 8.83 0.36 -22.36
C ASP A 288 7.78 -0.60 -22.92
N MET A 289 8.21 -1.76 -23.42
CA MET A 289 7.30 -2.78 -23.95
C MET A 289 6.29 -3.23 -22.89
N THR A 290 6.76 -3.51 -21.67
CA THR A 290 5.90 -4.01 -20.58
C THR A 290 4.93 -2.92 -20.11
N TRP A 291 5.39 -1.69 -19.93
CA TRP A 291 4.53 -0.56 -19.56
C TRP A 291 3.48 -0.23 -20.64
N ARG A 292 3.83 -0.30 -21.92
CA ARG A 292 2.86 -0.09 -23.01
C ARG A 292 1.81 -1.20 -23.08
N LYS A 293 2.17 -2.45 -22.79
CA LYS A 293 1.19 -3.55 -22.62
C LYS A 293 0.20 -3.19 -21.51
N LEU A 294 0.69 -2.76 -20.34
CA LEU A 294 -0.14 -2.34 -19.21
C LEU A 294 -1.05 -1.16 -19.56
N VAL A 295 -0.54 -0.13 -20.24
CA VAL A 295 -1.36 1.00 -20.72
C VAL A 295 -2.47 0.57 -21.67
N ASN A 296 -2.19 -0.36 -22.58
CA ASN A 296 -3.20 -0.86 -23.52
C ASN A 296 -4.31 -1.64 -22.82
N ILE A 297 -3.98 -2.40 -21.78
CA ILE A 297 -4.94 -3.19 -21.00
C ILE A 297 -5.73 -2.30 -20.02
N PHE A 298 -5.05 -1.32 -19.41
CA PHE A 298 -5.60 -0.44 -18.37
C PHE A 298 -5.49 1.05 -18.78
N PRO A 299 -6.23 1.50 -19.81
CA PRO A 299 -6.04 2.84 -20.41
C PRO A 299 -6.50 4.01 -19.53
N ASN A 300 -7.14 3.73 -18.40
CA ASN A 300 -7.55 4.75 -17.42
C ASN A 300 -6.59 4.82 -16.23
N GLU A 301 -5.57 3.97 -16.17
CA GLU A 301 -4.57 3.97 -15.12
C GLU A 301 -3.51 5.03 -15.37
N CYS A 302 -3.67 6.22 -14.78
CA CYS A 302 -2.79 7.35 -15.09
C CYS A 302 -1.32 7.10 -14.67
N THR A 303 -1.09 6.28 -13.65
CA THR A 303 0.25 6.01 -13.12
C THR A 303 1.14 5.30 -14.14
N PHE A 304 0.60 4.45 -15.01
CA PHE A 304 1.40 3.78 -16.04
C PHE A 304 1.94 4.74 -17.10
N TYR A 305 1.19 5.81 -17.40
CA TYR A 305 1.64 6.89 -18.27
C TYR A 305 2.75 7.71 -17.61
N VAL A 306 2.73 7.86 -16.28
CA VAL A 306 3.82 8.49 -15.52
C VAL A 306 5.10 7.66 -15.60
N GLU A 307 5.00 6.35 -15.45
CA GLU A 307 6.15 5.44 -15.57
C GLU A 307 6.76 5.51 -16.98
N LEU A 308 5.94 5.54 -18.04
CA LEU A 308 6.43 5.77 -19.41
C LEU A 308 7.07 7.15 -19.60
N MET A 309 6.51 8.20 -19.02
CA MET A 309 7.09 9.54 -19.06
C MET A 309 8.50 9.55 -18.44
N GLU A 310 8.66 8.98 -17.24
CA GLU A 310 9.95 8.89 -16.55
C GLU A 310 10.95 8.00 -17.32
N LEU A 311 10.47 6.88 -17.86
CA LEU A 311 11.27 5.98 -18.68
C LEU A 311 11.81 6.67 -19.94
N TRP A 312 10.97 7.39 -20.67
CA TRP A 312 11.39 8.13 -21.87
C TRP A 312 12.31 9.32 -21.56
N HIS A 313 12.22 9.89 -20.34
CA HIS A 313 13.20 10.86 -19.84
C HIS A 313 14.57 10.20 -19.58
N GLU A 314 14.60 9.00 -19.03
CA GLU A 314 15.86 8.25 -18.88
C GLU A 314 16.45 7.78 -20.23
N PHE A 315 15.62 7.43 -21.21
CA PHE A 315 16.09 7.18 -22.58
C PHE A 315 16.85 8.39 -23.15
N SER A 316 16.39 9.61 -22.86
CA SER A 316 17.02 10.83 -23.32
C SER A 316 18.41 11.07 -22.71
N LYS A 317 18.79 10.30 -21.69
CA LYS A 317 20.10 10.40 -21.01
C LYS A 317 21.09 9.30 -21.42
N THR A 318 20.61 8.25 -22.08
CA THR A 318 21.35 6.98 -22.21
C THR A 318 21.52 6.47 -23.63
N VAL A 319 20.61 6.79 -24.57
CA VAL A 319 20.58 6.18 -25.91
C VAL A 319 20.89 7.19 -27.02
N ASP A 320 21.54 6.70 -28.07
CA ASP A 320 21.87 7.38 -29.35
C ASP A 320 20.62 7.70 -30.23
N LEU A 321 19.42 7.68 -29.62
CA LEU A 321 18.22 8.27 -30.21
C LEU A 321 18.37 9.79 -30.19
N SER A 322 17.74 10.50 -31.13
CA SER A 322 17.78 11.96 -31.06
C SER A 322 17.21 12.41 -29.70
N LEU A 323 18.00 13.17 -28.94
CA LEU A 323 17.63 13.71 -27.63
C LEU A 323 16.22 14.32 -27.67
N GLU A 324 15.93 15.02 -28.77
CA GLU A 324 14.65 15.65 -29.03
C GLU A 324 13.49 14.65 -29.11
N GLU A 325 13.63 13.53 -29.83
CA GLU A 325 12.57 12.52 -29.94
C GLU A 325 12.22 11.89 -28.59
N SER A 326 13.24 11.51 -27.80
CA SER A 326 13.03 10.92 -26.48
C SER A 326 12.35 11.90 -25.52
N GLN A 327 12.78 13.17 -25.54
CA GLN A 327 12.15 14.23 -24.75
C GLN A 327 10.69 14.48 -25.18
N GLN A 328 10.42 14.53 -26.48
CA GLN A 328 9.05 14.69 -27.00
C GLN A 328 8.14 13.54 -26.58
N LYS A 329 8.61 12.30 -26.63
CA LYS A 329 7.85 11.13 -26.15
C LYS A 329 7.59 11.19 -24.65
N SER A 330 8.59 11.56 -23.84
CA SER A 330 8.41 11.76 -22.40
C SER A 330 7.30 12.77 -22.12
N LEU A 331 7.35 13.94 -22.76
CA LEU A 331 6.34 14.99 -22.59
C LEU A 331 4.94 14.53 -23.05
N ALA A 332 4.85 13.79 -24.15
CA ALA A 332 3.58 13.24 -24.65
C ALA A 332 2.95 12.26 -23.65
N TRP A 333 3.74 11.35 -23.07
CA TRP A 333 3.29 10.46 -22.00
C TRP A 333 2.84 11.24 -20.76
N GLY A 334 3.55 12.32 -20.40
CA GLY A 334 3.16 13.22 -19.32
C GLY A 334 1.82 13.92 -19.53
N GLU A 335 1.51 14.34 -20.76
CA GLU A 335 0.19 14.89 -21.09
C GLU A 335 -0.92 13.86 -20.99
N LEU A 336 -0.66 12.63 -21.47
CA LEU A 336 -1.62 11.53 -21.33
C LEU A 336 -1.87 11.22 -19.84
N ALA A 337 -0.83 11.14 -19.01
CA ALA A 337 -0.96 10.98 -17.57
C ALA A 337 -1.85 12.08 -16.96
N ALA A 338 -1.60 13.34 -17.31
CA ALA A 338 -2.36 14.47 -16.78
C ALA A 338 -3.82 14.45 -17.22
N SER A 339 -4.13 13.96 -18.42
CA SER A 339 -5.51 13.83 -18.93
C SER A 339 -6.34 12.78 -18.18
N LYS A 340 -5.68 11.84 -17.49
CA LYS A 340 -6.31 10.74 -16.74
C LYS A 340 -6.29 10.97 -15.22
N ALA A 341 -5.44 11.86 -14.74
CA ALA A 341 -5.27 12.13 -13.32
C ALA A 341 -6.45 12.92 -12.74
N TYR A 342 -6.80 12.60 -11.48
CA TYR A 342 -7.84 13.31 -10.72
C TYR A 342 -7.39 13.55 -9.28
N GLY A 343 -7.97 14.56 -8.63
CA GLY A 343 -7.73 14.93 -7.23
C GLY A 343 -6.24 14.93 -6.86
N ALA A 344 -5.84 14.18 -5.85
CA ALA A 344 -4.45 14.15 -5.39
C ALA A 344 -3.44 13.61 -6.45
N GLN A 345 -3.89 12.82 -7.43
CA GLN A 345 -3.02 12.38 -8.53
C GLN A 345 -2.69 13.52 -9.49
N THR A 346 -3.62 14.45 -9.73
CA THR A 346 -3.37 15.62 -10.59
C THR A 346 -2.16 16.42 -10.09
N LEU A 347 -2.06 16.62 -8.78
CA LEU A 347 -0.91 17.29 -8.16
C LEU A 347 0.38 16.45 -8.28
N SER A 348 0.28 15.12 -8.14
CA SER A 348 1.43 14.21 -8.25
C SER A 348 2.01 14.20 -9.66
N VAL A 349 1.15 14.10 -10.66
CA VAL A 349 1.52 14.13 -12.08
C VAL A 349 2.13 15.48 -12.44
N ALA A 350 1.52 16.58 -11.98
CA ALA A 350 2.07 17.91 -12.20
C ALA A 350 3.47 18.08 -11.62
N LEU A 351 3.71 17.58 -10.40
CA LEU A 351 5.02 17.64 -9.74
C LEU A 351 6.09 16.85 -10.53
N LYS A 352 5.77 15.61 -10.93
CA LYS A 352 6.70 14.77 -11.72
C LYS A 352 7.01 15.39 -13.09
N ARG A 353 5.97 15.85 -13.80
CA ARG A 353 6.11 16.57 -15.08
C ARG A 353 6.97 17.81 -14.95
N ALA A 354 6.77 18.61 -13.90
CA ALA A 354 7.54 19.82 -13.66
C ALA A 354 9.01 19.52 -13.40
N ASN A 355 9.34 18.48 -12.62
CA ASN A 355 10.73 18.08 -12.40
C ASN A 355 11.43 17.69 -13.72
N ILE A 356 10.75 16.93 -14.58
CA ILE A 356 11.28 16.57 -15.90
C ILE A 356 11.49 17.82 -16.78
N LEU A 357 10.54 18.76 -16.80
CA LEU A 357 10.70 20.01 -17.53
C LEU A 357 11.86 20.84 -17.01
N VAL A 358 12.07 20.88 -15.69
CA VAL A 358 13.23 21.54 -15.07
C VAL A 358 14.53 20.88 -15.52
N ASP A 359 14.61 19.55 -15.52
CA ASP A 359 15.76 18.81 -16.04
C ASP A 359 16.03 19.12 -17.52
N MET A 360 14.98 19.38 -18.31
CA MET A 360 15.07 19.81 -19.71
C MET A 360 15.37 21.31 -19.89
N GLY A 361 15.53 22.08 -18.81
CA GLY A 361 15.75 23.54 -18.86
C GLY A 361 14.48 24.37 -19.16
N LYS A 362 13.30 23.75 -19.18
CA LYS A 362 12.00 24.38 -19.50
C LYS A 362 11.29 24.90 -18.25
N ILE A 363 11.95 25.79 -17.51
CA ILE A 363 11.50 26.28 -16.19
C ILE A 363 10.12 26.95 -16.24
N GLU A 364 9.88 27.81 -17.24
CA GLU A 364 8.61 28.54 -17.37
C GLU A 364 7.42 27.61 -17.67
N GLU A 365 7.65 26.54 -18.44
CA GLU A 365 6.62 25.50 -18.68
C GLU A 365 6.33 24.72 -17.40
N ALA A 366 7.38 24.39 -16.63
CA ALA A 366 7.23 23.72 -15.34
C ALA A 366 6.37 24.54 -14.38
N LYS A 367 6.66 25.85 -14.23
CA LYS A 367 5.87 26.78 -13.40
C LYS A 367 4.41 26.82 -13.83
N LYS A 368 4.13 26.92 -15.14
CA LYS A 368 2.75 26.95 -15.67
C LYS A 368 1.96 25.70 -15.28
N ILE A 369 2.56 24.52 -15.39
CA ILE A 369 1.91 23.25 -15.00
C ILE A 369 1.62 23.22 -13.50
N LEU A 370 2.58 23.61 -12.67
CA LEU A 370 2.43 23.63 -11.22
C LEU A 370 1.31 24.59 -10.77
N VAL A 371 1.28 25.81 -11.29
CA VAL A 371 0.24 26.80 -11.00
C VAL A 371 -1.13 26.30 -11.45
N LYS A 372 -1.22 25.74 -12.66
CA LYS A 372 -2.47 25.15 -13.17
C LYS A 372 -2.99 24.03 -12.26
N ALA A 373 -2.10 23.16 -11.79
CA ALA A 373 -2.47 22.06 -10.90
C ALA A 373 -3.00 22.56 -9.54
N LEU A 374 -2.34 23.54 -8.93
CA LEU A 374 -2.81 24.17 -7.68
C LEU A 374 -4.16 24.86 -7.84
N ALA A 375 -4.45 25.44 -9.00
CA ALA A 375 -5.73 26.05 -9.28
C ALA A 375 -6.85 25.01 -9.48
N SER A 376 -6.52 23.86 -10.08
CA SER A 376 -7.49 22.80 -10.39
C SER A 376 -7.88 21.93 -9.19
N VAL A 377 -7.03 21.84 -8.17
CA VAL A 377 -7.25 20.98 -6.99
C VAL A 377 -7.12 21.84 -5.73
N PRO A 378 -8.23 22.44 -5.24
CA PRO A 378 -8.20 23.35 -4.10
C PRO A 378 -7.78 22.63 -2.81
N ALA A 379 -7.28 23.40 -1.84
CA ALA A 379 -7.02 22.86 -0.52
C ALA A 379 -8.34 22.48 0.18
N PRO A 380 -8.43 21.30 0.82
CA PRO A 380 -9.56 20.96 1.68
C PRO A 380 -9.60 21.87 2.93
N ASP A 381 -10.76 21.94 3.58
CA ASP A 381 -10.95 22.72 4.80
C ASP A 381 -10.10 22.17 5.97
N ALA A 382 -9.23 23.00 6.54
CA ALA A 382 -8.07 22.65 7.37
C ALA A 382 -8.38 22.12 8.79
N SER A 383 -9.60 21.62 9.04
CA SER A 383 -10.10 21.33 10.39
C SER A 383 -9.62 20.02 11.01
N HIS A 384 -9.00 19.09 10.25
CA HIS A 384 -8.75 17.71 10.71
C HIS A 384 -7.32 17.17 10.49
N GLY A 385 -6.33 18.05 10.38
CA GLY A 385 -4.93 17.68 10.14
C GLY A 385 -4.59 17.61 8.65
N LYS A 386 -3.32 17.33 8.35
CA LYS A 386 -2.76 17.47 7.01
C LYS A 386 -3.17 16.32 6.09
N THR A 387 -3.96 16.65 5.07
CA THR A 387 -4.45 15.75 4.03
C THR A 387 -3.38 15.44 2.97
N ARG A 388 -3.63 14.41 2.16
CA ARG A 388 -2.77 14.05 1.01
C ARG A 388 -2.70 15.17 -0.03
N ILE A 389 -3.82 15.85 -0.28
CA ILE A 389 -3.86 17.03 -1.15
C ILE A 389 -2.99 18.16 -0.58
N GLU A 390 -3.16 18.53 0.68
CA GLU A 390 -2.35 19.59 1.31
C GLU A 390 -0.86 19.26 1.26
N TYR A 391 -0.48 18.01 1.57
CA TYR A 391 0.91 17.58 1.49
C TYR A 391 1.50 17.78 0.09
N LYS A 392 0.77 17.42 -0.97
CA LYS A 392 1.24 17.59 -2.36
C LYS A 392 1.23 19.04 -2.80
N ARG A 393 0.25 19.84 -2.37
CA ARG A 393 0.22 21.29 -2.63
C ARG A 393 1.45 21.98 -2.05
N GLU A 394 1.81 21.67 -0.80
CA GLU A 394 3.03 22.22 -0.20
C GLU A 394 4.31 21.82 -0.94
N GLN A 395 4.39 20.59 -1.46
CA GLN A 395 5.52 20.17 -2.30
C GLN A 395 5.61 21.02 -3.58
N ILE A 396 4.48 21.30 -4.21
CA ILE A 396 4.41 22.16 -5.40
C ILE A 396 4.79 23.61 -5.06
N GLU A 397 4.25 24.18 -3.98
CA GLU A 397 4.55 25.54 -3.54
C GLU A 397 6.04 25.71 -3.19
N LYS A 398 6.63 24.69 -2.54
CA LYS A 398 8.07 24.64 -2.26
C LYS A 398 8.90 24.60 -3.54
N LEU A 399 8.47 23.83 -4.55
CA LEU A 399 9.15 23.77 -5.84
C LEU A 399 9.03 25.11 -6.58
N LEU A 400 7.83 25.71 -6.66
CA LEU A 400 7.62 27.03 -7.27
C LEU A 400 8.55 28.08 -6.67
N LYS A 401 8.61 28.16 -5.33
CA LYS A 401 9.50 29.08 -4.63
C LYS A 401 10.98 28.88 -5.00
N LYS A 402 11.40 27.62 -5.20
CA LYS A 402 12.77 27.29 -5.65
C LYS A 402 13.01 27.69 -7.11
N LEU A 403 12.00 27.67 -7.96
CA LEU A 403 12.12 28.06 -9.37
C LEU A 403 12.05 29.59 -9.57
N ASP A 404 11.57 30.34 -8.58
CA ASP A 404 11.55 31.81 -8.57
C ASP A 404 12.82 32.44 -7.98
N SER A 405 13.57 31.67 -7.18
CA SER A 405 14.90 32.04 -6.67
C SER A 405 15.99 31.69 -7.65
#